data_AF-A0A560PA56-F1
#
_entry.id   AF-A0A560PA56-F1
#
_cell.length_a   1.000
_cell.length_b   1.000
_cell.length_c   1.000
_cell.angle_alpha   90.00
_cell.angle_beta   90.00
_cell.angle_gamma   90.00
#
_symmetry.space_group_name_H-M   'P 1'
#
loop_
_entity.id
_entity.type
_entity.pdbx_description
1 polymer ?
#
loop_
_entity_poly.entity_id
_entity_poly.type
_entity_poly.pdbx_seq_one_letter_code
_entity_poly.pdbx_strand_id
1 'polypeptide(L)'
;MQIDLNAPDGLTLDAVRQLLASASDDEHTQLRVTKGGIAYLSSGVVGGADINGLLFRLETWAKGSGYVGRVAASDEVWVMQIYNALKDNWPNPPFDYIDVY
;
A
#
# COMPACT_ATOMS: atom_id res chain seq x y z
N MET A 1 11.17 1.33 0.31
CA MET A 1 10.83 0.01 -0.27
C MET A 1 9.72 0.22 -1.30
N GLN A 2 9.69 -0.57 -2.36
CA GLN A 2 8.64 -0.53 -3.39
C GLN A 2 8.42 -1.95 -3.94
N ILE A 3 7.23 -2.20 -4.49
CA ILE A 3 6.87 -3.45 -5.15
C ILE A 3 6.57 -3.13 -6.61
N ASP A 4 7.24 -3.81 -7.54
CA ASP A 4 6.89 -3.76 -8.97
C ASP A 4 5.85 -4.84 -9.27
N LEU A 5 4.62 -4.43 -9.49
CA LEU A 5 3.47 -5.29 -9.76
C LEU A 5 3.46 -5.84 -11.20
N ASN A 6 4.35 -5.38 -12.08
CA ASN A 6 4.53 -5.97 -13.41
C ASN A 6 5.47 -7.17 -13.37
N ALA A 7 6.32 -7.27 -12.34
CA ALA A 7 7.22 -8.40 -12.19
C ALA A 7 6.40 -9.66 -11.83
N PRO A 8 6.61 -10.81 -12.50
CA PRO A 8 5.85 -12.04 -12.25
C PRO A 8 5.84 -12.49 -10.79
N ASP A 9 6.95 -12.25 -10.07
CA ASP A 9 7.14 -12.57 -8.66
C ASP A 9 7.23 -11.31 -7.77
N GLY A 10 6.78 -10.17 -8.28
CA GLY A 10 6.85 -8.90 -7.56
C GLY A 10 5.87 -8.84 -6.39
N LEU A 11 4.61 -9.22 -6.62
CA LEU A 11 3.59 -9.23 -5.57
C LEU A 11 3.60 -10.57 -4.82
N THR A 12 4.24 -10.59 -3.66
CA THR A 12 4.24 -11.72 -2.72
C THR A 12 3.86 -11.25 -1.32
N LEU A 13 3.41 -12.16 -0.44
CA LEU A 13 3.16 -11.84 0.96
C LEU A 13 4.42 -11.28 1.65
N ASP A 14 5.60 -11.81 1.32
CA ASP A 14 6.85 -11.31 1.89
C ASP A 14 7.17 -9.89 1.42
N ALA A 15 6.98 -9.58 0.13
CA ALA A 15 7.12 -8.22 -0.38
C ALA A 15 6.18 -7.23 0.31
N VAL A 16 4.94 -7.65 0.60
CA VAL A 16 3.98 -6.84 1.37
C VAL A 16 4.46 -6.64 2.81
N ARG A 17 4.95 -7.68 3.49
CA ARG A 17 5.55 -7.55 4.84
C ARG A 17 6.69 -6.55 4.85
N GLN A 18 7.62 -6.68 3.90
CA GLN A 18 8.77 -5.78 3.77
C GLN A 18 8.33 -4.34 3.47
N LEU A 19 7.27 -4.16 2.66
CA LEU A 19 6.71 -2.85 2.37
C LEU A 19 6.12 -2.22 3.64
N LEU A 20 5.24 -2.92 4.35
CA LEU A 20 4.63 -2.44 5.61
C LEU A 20 5.70 -2.12 6.66
N ALA A 21 6.71 -2.98 6.81
CA ALA A 21 7.81 -2.78 7.75
C ALA A 21 8.71 -1.58 7.42
N SER A 22 8.65 -1.06 6.19
CA SER A 22 9.53 0.01 5.73
C SER A 22 9.10 1.42 6.13
N ALA A 23 7.85 1.60 6.58
CA ALA A 23 7.33 2.89 7.05
C ALA A 23 7.25 2.93 8.59
N SER A 24 7.34 4.14 9.15
CA SER A 24 7.03 4.40 10.56
C SER A 24 5.57 4.83 10.70
N ASP A 25 4.97 4.50 11.83
CA ASP A 25 3.62 4.91 12.20
C ASP A 25 3.57 6.31 12.85
N ASP A 26 4.65 7.10 12.70
CA ASP A 26 4.79 8.46 13.25
C ASP A 26 4.12 9.55 12.39
N GLU A 27 3.66 9.20 11.19
CA GLU A 27 3.03 10.09 10.22
C GLU A 27 1.84 9.40 9.55
N HIS A 28 0.90 10.20 9.05
CA HIS A 28 -0.14 9.67 8.16
C HIS A 28 0.51 9.00 6.95
N THR A 29 0.09 7.78 6.67
CA THR A 29 0.66 6.96 5.59
C THR A 29 -0.45 6.47 4.68
N GLN A 30 -0.14 6.30 3.40
CA GLN A 30 -1.06 5.77 2.41
C GLN A 30 -0.30 4.84 1.46
N LEU A 31 -0.85 3.67 1.19
CA LEU A 31 -0.36 2.84 0.10
C LEU A 31 -0.85 3.41 -1.23
N ARG A 32 0.09 3.65 -2.15
CA ARG A 32 -0.17 4.22 -3.47
C ARG A 32 0.40 3.32 -4.55
N VAL A 33 -0.33 3.23 -5.67
CA VAL A 33 0.11 2.49 -6.85
C VAL A 33 0.15 3.43 -8.04
N THR A 34 1.28 3.49 -8.73
CA THR A 34 1.45 4.31 -9.93
C THR A 34 0.84 3.63 -11.16
N LYS A 35 0.55 4.40 -12.22
CA LYS A 35 0.17 3.85 -13.53
C LYS A 35 1.24 2.93 -14.15
N GLY A 36 2.48 3.03 -13.68
CA GLY A 36 3.58 2.16 -14.08
C GLY A 36 3.67 0.85 -13.29
N GLY A 37 2.75 0.58 -12.34
CA GLY A 37 2.74 -0.67 -11.57
C GLY A 37 3.68 -0.69 -10.37
N ILE A 38 4.11 0.48 -9.91
CA ILE A 38 4.91 0.58 -8.68
C ILE A 38 3.99 0.85 -7.50
N ALA A 39 3.94 -0.09 -6.54
CA ALA A 39 3.30 0.08 -5.25
C ALA A 39 4.31 0.54 -4.18
N TYR A 40 3.95 1.56 -3.41
CA TYR A 40 4.81 2.15 -2.39
C TYR A 40 4.00 2.76 -1.24
N LEU A 41 4.64 2.98 -0.10
CA LEU A 41 4.07 3.73 1.02
C LEU A 41 4.48 5.20 0.92
N SER A 42 3.49 6.08 0.97
CA SER A 42 3.66 7.53 1.01
C SER A 42 3.35 8.03 2.42
N SER A 43 4.37 8.48 3.15
CA SER A 43 4.25 9.07 4.48
C SER A 43 4.27 10.60 4.37
N GLY A 44 3.38 11.27 5.09
CA GLY A 44 3.24 12.74 5.08
C GLY A 44 2.47 13.31 3.87
N VAL A 45 2.52 12.65 2.72
CA VAL A 45 1.70 13.00 1.53
C VAL A 45 0.61 11.95 1.33
N VAL A 46 -0.61 12.28 1.74
CA VAL A 46 -1.76 11.35 1.78
C VAL A 46 -3.03 11.98 1.20
N GLY A 47 -4.12 11.20 1.11
CA GLY A 47 -5.42 11.71 0.65
C GLY A 47 -5.38 12.18 -0.81
N GLY A 48 -5.86 13.39 -1.06
CA GLY A 48 -5.91 14.01 -2.39
C GLY A 48 -4.63 14.75 -2.82
N ALA A 49 -3.57 14.73 -2.01
CA ALA A 49 -2.32 15.40 -2.33
C ALA A 49 -1.44 14.58 -3.28
N ASP A 50 -0.89 15.24 -4.30
CA ASP A 50 0.05 14.67 -5.28
C ASP A 50 -0.40 13.32 -5.88
N ILE A 51 -1.62 13.32 -6.42
CA ILE A 51 -2.26 12.11 -6.99
C ILE A 51 -2.03 11.96 -8.50
N ASN A 52 -1.32 12.90 -9.13
CA ASN A 52 -1.02 12.83 -10.55
C ASN A 52 -0.10 11.63 -10.85
N GLY A 53 -0.49 10.81 -11.83
CA GLY A 53 0.28 9.62 -12.20
C GLY A 53 0.02 8.39 -11.33
N LEU A 54 -0.81 8.50 -10.29
CA LEU A 54 -1.34 7.35 -9.57
C LEU A 54 -2.39 6.63 -10.41
N LEU A 55 -2.42 5.31 -10.27
CA LEU A 55 -3.50 4.46 -10.76
C LEU A 55 -4.59 4.34 -9.69
N PHE A 56 -4.19 3.99 -8.46
CA PHE A 56 -5.07 4.00 -7.30
C PHE A 56 -4.29 4.22 -6.01
N ARG A 57 -5.01 4.51 -4.93
CA ARG A 57 -4.49 4.63 -3.56
C ARG A 57 -5.49 4.01 -2.59
N LEU A 58 -4.98 3.42 -1.51
CA LEU A 58 -5.84 2.95 -0.41
C LEU A 58 -6.27 4.12 0.48
N GLU A 59 -7.10 3.85 1.48
CA GLU A 59 -7.46 4.79 2.52
C GLU A 59 -6.22 5.35 3.25
N THR A 60 -6.40 6.50 3.91
CA THR A 60 -5.31 7.06 4.71
C THR A 60 -5.23 6.33 6.04
N TRP A 61 -4.07 5.74 6.31
CA TRP A 61 -3.75 5.16 7.61
C TRP A 61 -3.28 6.27 8.54
N ALA A 62 -4.02 6.48 9.62
CA ALA A 62 -3.75 7.55 10.56
C ALA A 62 -2.43 7.30 11.31
N LYS A 63 -1.70 8.37 11.66
CA LYS A 63 -0.57 8.27 12.59
C LYS A 63 -0.99 7.53 13.86
N GLY A 64 -0.21 6.54 14.28
CA GLY A 64 -0.47 5.75 15.48
C GLY A 64 -1.60 4.73 15.33
N SER A 65 -2.01 4.43 14.10
CA SER A 65 -3.08 3.44 13.83
C SER A 65 -2.60 2.00 13.91
N GLY A 66 -1.29 1.76 13.83
CA GLY A 66 -0.70 0.44 13.80
C GLY A 66 -0.78 -0.26 12.45
N TYR A 67 -1.15 0.42 11.36
CA TYR A 67 -1.26 -0.17 10.02
C TYR A 67 0.06 -0.27 9.25
N VAL A 68 1.13 0.35 9.75
CA VAL A 68 2.48 0.26 9.20
C VAL A 68 3.52 -0.01 10.29
N GLY A 69 4.74 -0.33 9.88
CA GLY A 69 5.83 -0.71 10.76
C GLY A 69 5.87 -2.20 11.06
N ARG A 70 6.80 -2.59 11.94
CA ARG A 70 7.10 -4.01 12.20
C ARG A 70 5.94 -4.80 12.79
N VAL A 71 5.09 -4.15 13.58
CA VAL A 71 3.92 -4.79 14.19
C VAL A 71 2.91 -5.14 13.10
N ALA A 72 2.54 -4.18 12.25
CA ALA A 72 1.66 -4.40 11.10
C ALA A 72 2.21 -5.47 10.15
N ALA A 73 3.51 -5.45 9.88
CA ALA A 73 4.17 -6.44 9.02
C ALA A 73 4.19 -7.87 9.60
N SER A 74 3.97 -8.01 10.91
CA SER A 74 3.88 -9.31 11.59
C SER A 74 2.44 -9.82 11.72
N ASP A 75 1.45 -9.00 11.39
CA ASP A 75 0.04 -9.39 11.38
C ASP A 75 -0.29 -10.08 10.04
N GLU A 76 -0.45 -11.40 10.08
CA GLU A 76 -0.71 -12.20 8.89
C GLU A 76 -2.05 -11.86 8.22
N VAL A 77 -3.07 -11.50 9.01
CA VAL A 77 -4.39 -11.15 8.48
C VAL A 77 -4.28 -9.83 7.72
N TRP A 78 -3.65 -8.83 8.34
CA TRP A 78 -3.44 -7.53 7.71
C TRP A 78 -2.58 -7.60 6.45
N VAL A 79 -1.46 -8.33 6.51
CA VAL A 79 -0.59 -8.56 5.35
C VAL A 79 -1.37 -9.20 4.20
N MET A 80 -2.22 -10.19 4.50
CA MET A 80 -3.03 -10.85 3.49
C MET A 80 -4.11 -9.93 2.92
N GLN A 81 -4.73 -9.07 3.73
CA GLN A 81 -5.68 -8.06 3.26
C GLN A 81 -5.02 -7.09 2.28
N ILE A 82 -3.84 -6.56 2.60
CA ILE A 82 -3.11 -5.65 1.70
C ILE A 82 -2.65 -6.36 0.43
N TYR A 83 -2.20 -7.60 0.54
CA TYR A 83 -1.86 -8.42 -0.62
C TYR A 83 -3.06 -8.58 -1.57
N ASN A 84 -4.23 -8.94 -1.03
CA ASN A 84 -5.44 -9.09 -1.83
C ASN A 84 -5.89 -7.74 -2.42
N ALA A 85 -5.82 -6.65 -1.65
CA ALA A 85 -6.13 -5.31 -2.16
C ALA A 85 -5.24 -4.92 -3.35
N LEU A 86 -3.94 -5.21 -3.30
CA LEU A 86 -3.04 -4.99 -4.44
C LEU A 86 -3.38 -5.89 -5.62
N LYS A 87 -3.61 -7.17 -5.36
CA LYS A 87 -3.90 -8.19 -6.39
C LYS A 87 -5.21 -7.94 -7.12
N ASP A 88 -6.26 -7.57 -6.40
CA ASP A 88 -7.61 -7.46 -6.95
C ASP A 88 -7.81 -6.15 -7.73
N ASN A 89 -7.00 -5.13 -7.43
CA ASN A 89 -7.13 -3.80 -8.02
C ASN A 89 -6.08 -3.49 -9.10
N TRP A 90 -4.94 -4.17 -9.10
CA TRP A 90 -3.97 -4.05 -10.20
C TRP A 90 -4.29 -5.01 -11.35
N PRO A 91 -4.20 -4.60 -12.64
CA PRO A 91 -3.93 -3.25 -13.14
C PRO A 91 -5.19 -2.43 -13.48
N ASN A 92 -6.39 -2.94 -13.21
CA ASN A 92 -7.67 -2.32 -13.62
C ASN A 92 -8.56 -2.07 -12.40
N PRO A 93 -8.26 -1.08 -11.55
CA PRO A 93 -9.05 -0.85 -10.35
C PRO A 93 -10.41 -0.25 -10.73
N PRO A 94 -11.47 -0.54 -9.97
CA PRO A 94 -12.78 0.08 -10.19
C PRO A 94 -12.79 1.58 -9.83
N PHE A 95 -11.91 2.00 -8.92
CA PHE A 95 -11.82 3.37 -8.40
C PHE A 95 -10.36 3.78 -8.18
N ASP A 96 -10.09 5.09 -8.18
CA ASP A 96 -8.76 5.64 -7.88
C ASP A 96 -8.48 5.75 -6.37
N TYR A 97 -9.51 5.65 -5.54
CA TYR A 97 -9.49 5.55 -4.09
C TYR A 97 -10.19 4.27 -3.66
N ILE A 98 -9.53 3.48 -2.83
CA ILE A 98 -9.99 2.17 -2.38
C ILE A 98 -10.00 2.19 -0.86
N ASP A 99 -11.05 1.65 -0.26
CA ASP A 99 -11.18 1.48 1.18
C ASP A 99 -11.10 -0.02 1.49
N VAL A 100 -10.15 -0.42 2.34
CA VAL A 100 -9.91 -1.81 2.75
C VAL A 100 -10.59 -2.03 4.11
N TYR A 101 -11.75 -2.71 4.08
CA TYR A 101 -12.51 -3.15 5.26
C TYR A 101 -12.36 -4.65 5.54
#